data_AF-A0A8J2KLV4-F1
#
_entry.id   AF-A0A8J2KLV4-F1
#
_cell.length_a   1.000
_cell.length_b   1.000
_cell.length_c   1.000
_cell.angle_alpha   90.00
_cell.angle_beta   90.00
_cell.angle_gamma   90.00
#
_symmetry.space_group_name_H-M   'P 1'
#
loop_
_entity.id
_entity.type
_entity.pdbx_description
1 polymer ?
#
loop_
_entity_poly.entity_id
_entity_poly.type
_entity_poly.pdbx_seq_one_letter_code
_entity_poly.pdbx_strand_id
1 'polypeptide(L)'
;CLLFTSKMAAITILEIREKGKTFIRDSKTNPADEDFQEFLKELVVHIMSHLVTKCIGNEEVSGKSFKTAVKQWADLCKNSNFPVAETIGEATTRLQNDQASTMAIETFRMKCTRILNSDNSGMRDDEFRKTYKPLLKEVIETYKSSRSLGNADLVADYVSRLTEKCELYFEEHCLPLNAANWKIKEQKLSLEEERKKLEQARIEAENKFNKWQAAFRMAELLSTTINKGFDVAIAARNANNIINLKPLMDIIFKK
;
A
#
# COMPACT_ATOMS: atom_id res chain seq x y z
N CYS A 1 -37.58 16.55 -4.65
CA CYS A 1 -39.02 16.75 -4.35
C CYS A 1 -39.38 16.72 -2.85
N LEU A 2 -38.63 16.05 -1.96
CA LEU A 2 -38.94 16.01 -0.51
C LEU A 2 -38.57 17.29 0.29
N LEU A 3 -37.84 18.23 -0.31
CA LEU A 3 -37.39 19.47 0.38
C LEU A 3 -38.35 20.65 0.21
N PHE A 4 -39.30 20.60 -0.73
CA PHE A 4 -40.19 21.73 -1.02
C PHE A 4 -41.41 21.77 -0.10
N THR A 5 -41.88 20.61 0.38
CA THR A 5 -43.03 20.50 1.29
C THR A 5 -42.66 20.82 2.74
N SER A 6 -41.41 20.57 3.16
CA SER A 6 -40.93 20.88 4.50
C SER A 6 -40.78 22.38 4.78
N LYS A 7 -40.40 23.19 3.78
CA LYS A 7 -40.27 24.65 3.94
C LYS A 7 -41.61 25.34 4.15
N MET A 8 -42.65 24.93 3.42
CA MET A 8 -44.00 25.49 3.60
C MET A 8 -44.56 25.13 4.98
N ALA A 9 -44.43 23.87 5.42
CA ALA A 9 -44.87 23.46 6.76
C ALA A 9 -44.11 24.19 7.88
N ALA A 10 -42.80 24.40 7.72
CA ALA A 10 -41.99 25.11 8.71
C ALA A 10 -42.31 26.62 8.79
N ILE A 11 -42.61 27.27 7.66
CA ILE A 11 -43.03 28.68 7.64
C ILE A 11 -44.39 28.84 8.33
N THR A 12 -45.35 27.96 8.04
CA THR A 12 -46.66 27.98 8.71
C THR A 12 -46.55 27.72 10.22
N ILE A 13 -45.68 26.80 10.66
CA ILE A 13 -45.47 26.53 12.09
C ILE A 13 -44.76 27.70 12.80
N LEU A 14 -43.85 28.41 12.12
CA LEU A 14 -43.16 29.57 12.69
C LEU A 14 -44.06 30.82 12.78
N GLU A 15 -44.93 31.05 11.80
CA GLU A 15 -45.95 32.11 11.85
C GLU A 15 -46.97 31.87 12.99
N ILE A 16 -47.36 30.61 13.23
CA ILE A 16 -48.19 30.22 14.37
C ILE A 16 -47.44 30.46 15.71
N ARG A 17 -46.12 30.23 15.74
CA ARG A 17 -45.31 30.40 16.96
C ARG A 17 -45.03 31.86 17.31
N GLU A 18 -44.87 32.76 16.33
CA GLU A 18 -44.74 34.19 16.61
C GLU A 18 -46.06 34.81 17.09
N LYS A 19 -47.20 34.36 16.55
CA LYS A 19 -48.53 34.76 17.06
C LYS A 19 -48.90 34.10 18.39
N GLY A 20 -48.31 32.94 18.71
CA GLY A 20 -48.62 32.14 19.90
C GLY A 20 -47.81 32.44 21.17
N LYS A 21 -46.88 33.41 21.17
CA LYS A 21 -45.98 33.69 22.32
C LYS A 21 -46.67 34.22 23.59
N THR A 22 -47.98 34.43 23.59
CA THR A 22 -48.77 34.79 24.78
C THR A 22 -49.73 33.69 25.26
N PHE A 23 -49.72 32.50 24.67
CA PHE A 23 -50.67 31.43 25.02
C PHE A 23 -50.10 30.43 26.04
N ILE A 24 -49.94 30.89 27.28
CA ILE A 24 -50.11 30.01 28.45
C ILE A 24 -51.32 30.56 29.21
N ARG A 25 -52.52 30.10 28.85
CA ARG A 25 -53.74 30.34 29.63
C ARG A 25 -54.61 29.11 29.63
N ASP A 26 -55.15 28.81 30.81
CA ASP A 26 -56.10 27.76 31.14
C ASP A 26 -57.00 27.37 29.96
N SER A 27 -56.93 26.10 29.57
CA SER A 27 -57.72 25.49 28.49
C SER A 27 -59.24 25.48 28.73
N LYS A 28 -59.72 26.09 29.82
CA LYS A 28 -61.14 26.15 30.21
C LYS A 28 -61.77 27.54 30.16
N THR A 29 -61.00 28.62 30.05
CA THR A 29 -61.56 29.98 30.27
C THR A 29 -61.24 31.00 29.18
N ASN A 30 -60.60 30.60 28.08
CA ASN A 30 -60.52 31.44 26.90
C ASN A 30 -60.84 30.58 25.67
N PRO A 31 -62.03 30.69 25.06
CA PRO A 31 -62.26 30.03 23.78
C PRO A 31 -61.15 30.48 22.83
N ALA A 32 -60.59 29.54 22.07
CA ALA A 32 -59.64 29.90 21.04
C ALA A 32 -60.27 30.95 20.12
N ASP A 33 -59.45 31.85 19.58
CA ASP A 33 -59.92 32.90 18.68
C ASP A 33 -60.89 32.34 17.63
N GLU A 34 -61.99 33.04 17.35
CA GLU A 34 -63.07 32.56 16.47
C GLU A 34 -62.51 32.21 15.08
N ASP A 35 -61.59 33.03 14.58
CA ASP A 35 -60.85 32.81 13.34
C ASP A 35 -60.04 31.50 13.36
N PHE A 36 -59.40 31.19 14.49
CA PHE A 36 -58.64 29.94 14.64
C PHE A 36 -59.55 28.72 14.74
N GLN A 37 -60.70 28.85 15.41
CA GLN A 37 -61.69 27.77 15.47
C GLN A 37 -62.30 27.49 14.09
N GLU A 38 -62.58 28.52 13.31
CA GLU A 38 -63.09 28.39 11.94
C GLU A 38 -62.05 27.73 11.03
N PHE A 39 -60.79 28.18 11.10
CA PHE A 39 -59.68 27.53 10.40
C PHE A 39 -59.52 26.05 10.78
N LEU A 40 -59.60 25.71 12.08
CA LEU A 40 -59.52 24.32 12.52
C LEU A 40 -60.68 23.46 11.99
N LYS A 41 -61.90 24.00 11.94
CA LYS A 41 -63.06 23.29 11.37
C LYS A 41 -62.81 22.98 9.90
N GLU A 42 -62.36 23.96 9.12
CA GLU A 42 -62.02 23.77 7.71
C GLU A 42 -60.87 22.77 7.52
N LEU A 43 -59.80 22.88 8.32
CA LEU A 43 -58.64 21.99 8.24
C LEU A 43 -59.02 20.54 8.56
N VAL A 44 -59.84 20.31 9.58
CA VAL A 44 -60.31 18.97 9.93
C VAL A 44 -61.17 18.40 8.81
N VAL A 45 -62.14 19.17 8.29
CA VAL A 45 -62.97 18.73 7.15
C VAL A 45 -62.09 18.41 5.94
N HIS A 46 -61.10 19.25 5.65
CA HIS A 46 -60.18 19.05 4.54
C HIS A 46 -59.36 17.75 4.70
N ILE A 47 -58.74 17.51 5.86
CA ILE A 47 -57.94 16.30 6.13
C ILE A 47 -58.83 15.05 6.10
N MET A 48 -60.00 15.10 6.72
CA MET A 48 -60.88 13.94 6.86
C MET A 48 -61.65 13.58 5.59
N SER A 49 -61.84 14.53 4.66
CA SER A 49 -62.44 14.26 3.34
C SER A 49 -61.44 13.65 2.33
N HIS A 50 -60.13 13.71 2.62
CA HIS A 50 -59.06 13.22 1.74
C HIS A 50 -58.21 12.13 2.40
N LEU A 51 -58.85 11.18 3.09
CA LEU A 51 -58.14 10.06 3.70
C LEU A 51 -57.44 9.21 2.64
N VAL A 52 -56.13 9.04 2.80
CA VAL A 52 -55.30 8.21 1.92
C VAL A 52 -55.03 6.87 2.60
N THR A 53 -55.31 5.77 1.92
CA THR A 53 -54.97 4.42 2.40
C THR A 53 -53.46 4.32 2.60
N LYS A 54 -53.04 3.82 3.76
CA LYS A 54 -51.61 3.66 4.05
C LYS A 54 -51.03 2.55 3.17
N CYS A 55 -49.95 2.87 2.45
CA CYS A 55 -49.16 1.88 1.73
C CYS A 55 -47.77 1.67 2.36
N ILE A 56 -47.25 0.44 2.29
CA ILE A 56 -45.86 0.08 2.60
C ILE A 56 -45.33 -0.68 1.38
N GLY A 57 -44.24 -0.21 0.77
CA GLY A 57 -43.70 -0.84 -0.45
C GLY A 57 -44.64 -0.78 -1.66
N ASN A 58 -45.47 0.27 -1.75
CA ASN A 58 -46.55 0.45 -2.74
C ASN A 58 -47.77 -0.49 -2.58
N GLU A 59 -47.84 -1.30 -1.52
CA GLU A 59 -49.02 -2.15 -1.23
C GLU A 59 -49.88 -1.53 -0.13
N GLU A 60 -51.20 -1.57 -0.29
CA GLU A 60 -52.15 -1.13 0.73
C GLU A 60 -52.11 -2.04 1.96
N VAL A 61 -52.12 -1.43 3.15
CA VAL A 61 -51.88 -2.15 4.40
C VAL A 61 -53.09 -2.05 5.31
N SER A 62 -53.65 -3.20 5.68
CA SER A 62 -54.69 -3.27 6.70
C SER A 62 -54.17 -2.87 8.08
N GLY A 63 -55.06 -2.48 9.00
CA GLY A 63 -54.66 -2.11 10.37
C GLY A 63 -53.93 -3.24 11.12
N LYS A 64 -54.28 -4.51 10.87
CA LYS A 64 -53.59 -5.67 11.47
C LYS A 64 -52.16 -5.80 10.93
N SER A 65 -52.00 -5.71 9.61
CA SER A 65 -50.69 -5.78 8.95
C SER A 65 -49.80 -4.59 9.34
N PHE A 66 -50.39 -3.39 9.46
CA PHE A 66 -49.68 -2.20 9.92
C PHE A 66 -49.15 -2.36 11.35
N LYS A 67 -49.96 -2.92 12.27
CA LYS A 67 -49.52 -3.20 13.65
C LYS A 67 -48.34 -4.18 13.69
N THR A 68 -48.34 -5.20 12.83
CA THR A 68 -47.22 -6.14 12.70
C THR A 68 -45.96 -5.43 12.17
N ALA A 69 -46.10 -4.61 11.11
CA ALA A 69 -44.98 -3.85 10.54
C ALA A 69 -44.36 -2.89 11.57
N VAL A 70 -45.18 -2.17 12.34
CA VAL A 70 -44.71 -1.26 13.40
C VAL A 70 -43.89 -2.00 14.46
N LYS A 71 -44.33 -3.20 14.88
CA LYS A 71 -43.55 -4.03 15.81
C LYS A 71 -42.21 -4.43 15.22
N GLN A 72 -42.20 -4.91 13.97
CA GLN A 72 -40.98 -5.29 13.29
C GLN A 72 -39.99 -4.13 13.14
N TRP A 73 -40.46 -2.92 12.79
CA TRP A 73 -39.60 -1.74 12.74
C TRP A 73 -39.10 -1.34 14.12
N ALA A 74 -39.93 -1.41 15.15
CA ALA A 74 -39.50 -1.12 16.53
C ALA A 74 -38.43 -2.12 16.99
N ASP A 75 -38.57 -3.40 16.66
CA ASP A 75 -37.60 -4.44 16.99
C ASP A 75 -36.31 -4.27 16.17
N LEU A 76 -36.41 -3.86 14.90
CA LEU A 76 -35.25 -3.45 14.11
C LEU A 76 -34.54 -2.27 14.75
N CYS A 77 -35.25 -1.20 15.14
CA CYS A 77 -34.62 -0.06 15.82
C CYS A 77 -33.95 -0.42 17.15
N LYS A 78 -34.41 -1.48 17.84
CA LYS A 78 -33.80 -1.96 19.09
C LYS A 78 -32.59 -2.87 18.87
N ASN A 79 -32.63 -3.70 17.84
CA ASN A 79 -31.67 -4.79 17.63
C ASN A 79 -30.68 -4.54 16.48
N SER A 80 -30.93 -3.54 15.63
CA SER A 80 -30.09 -3.26 14.48
C SER A 80 -29.07 -2.17 14.77
N ASN A 81 -27.92 -2.29 14.10
CA ASN A 81 -26.89 -1.28 14.01
C ASN A 81 -27.31 -0.16 13.04
N PHE A 82 -28.51 0.43 13.20
CA PHE A 82 -28.79 1.67 12.46
C PHE A 82 -27.75 2.70 12.88
N PRO A 83 -27.20 3.48 11.91
CA PRO A 83 -26.32 4.58 12.26
C PRO A 83 -27.07 5.52 13.20
N VAL A 84 -26.42 5.88 14.30
CA VAL A 84 -26.96 6.84 15.26
C VAL A 84 -27.22 8.15 14.51
N ALA A 85 -28.37 8.78 14.76
CA ALA A 85 -28.65 10.08 14.18
C ALA A 85 -27.64 11.10 14.73
N GLU A 86 -26.84 11.68 13.83
CA GLU A 86 -25.81 12.66 14.16
C GLU A 86 -26.29 14.07 13.86
N THR A 87 -25.82 15.04 14.64
CA THR A 87 -25.93 16.44 14.24
C THR A 87 -25.07 16.69 13.00
N ILE A 88 -25.42 17.73 12.21
CA ILE A 88 -24.62 18.11 11.03
C ILE A 88 -23.15 18.39 11.42
N GLY A 89 -22.92 18.97 12.60
CA GLY A 89 -21.58 19.25 13.12
C GLY A 89 -20.78 17.99 13.43
N GLU A 90 -21.40 16.98 14.06
CA GLU A 90 -20.76 15.70 14.35
C GLU A 90 -20.43 14.94 13.07
N ALA A 91 -21.36 14.87 12.12
CA ALA A 91 -21.15 14.22 10.83
C ALA A 91 -20.01 14.88 10.03
N THR A 92 -19.96 16.22 10.04
CA THR A 92 -18.88 16.98 9.39
C THR A 92 -17.53 16.73 10.05
N THR A 93 -17.50 16.69 11.39
CA THR A 93 -16.28 16.41 12.16
C THR A 93 -15.76 15.00 11.87
N ARG A 94 -16.64 13.99 11.84
CA ARG A 94 -16.29 12.62 11.50
C ARG A 94 -15.71 12.52 10.09
N LEU A 95 -16.41 13.09 9.11
CA LEU A 95 -15.97 13.08 7.71
C LEU A 95 -14.57 13.69 7.52
N GLN A 96 -14.29 14.82 8.17
CA GLN A 96 -12.96 15.44 8.08
C GLN A 96 -11.87 14.58 8.72
N ASN A 97 -12.14 13.94 9.85
CA ASN A 97 -11.19 13.04 10.51
C ASN A 97 -10.96 11.76 9.68
N ASP A 98 -12.01 11.22 9.05
CA ASP A 98 -11.90 10.10 8.10
C ASP A 98 -11.04 10.46 6.89
N GLN A 99 -11.25 11.64 6.31
CA GLN A 99 -10.46 12.13 5.17
C GLN A 99 -8.99 12.32 5.55
N ALA A 100 -8.71 13.00 6.67
CA ALA A 100 -7.35 13.20 7.15
C ALA A 100 -6.65 11.88 7.47
N SER A 101 -7.36 10.92 8.09
CA SER A 101 -6.82 9.60 8.39
C SER A 101 -6.51 8.82 7.11
N THR A 102 -7.40 8.87 6.11
CA THR A 102 -7.21 8.21 4.81
C THR A 102 -5.97 8.76 4.08
N MET A 103 -5.82 10.09 4.03
CA MET A 103 -4.66 10.73 3.42
C MET A 103 -3.35 10.38 4.14
N ALA A 104 -3.39 10.31 5.46
CA ALA A 104 -2.23 9.93 6.28
C ALA A 104 -1.79 8.48 6.01
N ILE A 105 -2.73 7.54 5.96
CA ILE A 105 -2.45 6.13 5.61
C ILE A 105 -1.87 6.03 4.20
N GLU A 106 -2.44 6.73 3.23
CA GLU A 106 -1.95 6.66 1.86
C GLU A 106 -0.52 7.21 1.75
N THR A 107 -0.22 8.28 2.49
CA THR A 107 1.13 8.82 2.62
C THR A 107 2.10 7.78 3.22
N PHE A 108 1.66 7.06 4.26
CA PHE A 108 2.45 5.98 4.86
C PHE A 108 2.76 4.88 3.82
N ARG A 109 1.74 4.42 3.10
CA ARG A 109 1.86 3.38 2.06
C ARG A 109 2.81 3.79 0.95
N MET A 110 2.67 5.00 0.43
CA MET A 110 3.55 5.53 -0.61
C MET A 110 5.00 5.58 -0.14
N LYS A 111 5.25 6.02 1.10
CA LYS A 111 6.62 6.10 1.64
C LYS A 111 7.23 4.72 1.84
N CYS A 112 6.48 3.77 2.40
CA CYS A 112 6.95 2.39 2.57
C CYS A 112 7.25 1.75 1.20
N THR A 113 6.35 1.91 0.24
CA THR A 113 6.52 1.42 -1.14
C THR A 113 7.75 2.03 -1.79
N ARG A 114 7.98 3.34 -1.62
CA ARG A 114 9.16 4.01 -2.14
C ARG A 114 10.45 3.44 -1.55
N ILE A 115 10.51 3.18 -0.25
CA ILE A 115 11.69 2.58 0.40
C ILE A 115 11.94 1.17 -0.12
N LEU A 116 10.88 0.38 -0.29
CA LEU A 116 10.98 -1.00 -0.77
C LEU A 116 11.40 -1.07 -2.25
N ASN A 117 11.02 -0.09 -3.06
CA ASN A 117 11.31 -0.04 -4.49
C ASN A 117 12.60 0.71 -4.85
N SER A 118 13.02 1.71 -4.07
CA SER A 118 14.12 2.62 -4.46
C SER A 118 15.47 1.92 -4.55
N ASP A 119 15.67 0.84 -3.79
CA ASP A 119 16.95 0.13 -3.80
C ASP A 119 16.87 -1.33 -4.24
N ASN A 120 15.67 -1.93 -4.38
CA ASN A 120 15.49 -3.35 -4.73
C ASN A 120 16.39 -4.34 -3.94
N SER A 121 16.98 -3.88 -2.85
CA SER A 121 18.11 -4.54 -2.21
C SER A 121 17.66 -5.26 -0.95
N GLY A 122 16.49 -4.96 -0.41
CA GLY A 122 16.09 -5.50 0.88
C GLY A 122 17.05 -5.01 1.98
N MET A 123 16.47 -4.75 3.13
CA MET A 123 17.19 -4.40 4.34
C MET A 123 17.14 -5.60 5.29
N ARG A 124 18.05 -5.66 6.26
CA ARG A 124 17.84 -6.60 7.35
C ARG A 124 16.58 -6.20 8.12
N ASP A 125 15.85 -7.18 8.64
CA ASP A 125 14.55 -6.92 9.28
C ASP A 125 14.65 -5.96 10.47
N ASP A 126 15.74 -6.00 11.24
CA ASP A 126 15.97 -5.09 12.36
C ASP A 126 16.23 -3.65 11.90
N GLU A 127 16.92 -3.48 10.78
CA GLU A 127 17.15 -2.17 10.15
C GLU A 127 15.85 -1.62 9.54
N PHE A 128 15.07 -2.46 8.87
CA PHE A 128 13.80 -2.07 8.29
C PHE A 128 12.75 -1.72 9.35
N ARG A 129 12.70 -2.46 10.47
CA ARG A 129 11.84 -2.11 11.61
C ARG A 129 12.23 -0.78 12.26
N LYS A 130 13.49 -0.34 12.17
CA LYS A 130 13.89 1.00 12.63
C LYS A 130 13.33 2.11 11.75
N THR A 131 13.04 1.85 10.47
CA THR A 131 12.41 2.86 9.59
C THR A 131 10.92 3.04 9.87
N TYR A 132 10.26 2.07 10.50
CA TYR A 132 8.84 2.15 10.84
C TYR A 132 8.50 3.29 11.79
N LYS A 133 9.18 3.39 12.93
CA LYS A 133 8.85 4.37 13.98
C LYS A 133 8.90 5.84 13.49
N PRO A 134 9.95 6.28 12.75
CA PRO A 134 9.98 7.62 12.19
C PRO A 134 8.84 7.89 11.19
N LEU A 135 8.53 6.92 10.32
CA LEU A 135 7.44 7.06 9.34
C LEU A 135 6.08 7.16 10.01
N LEU A 136 5.83 6.31 11.00
CA LEU A 136 4.60 6.34 11.79
C LEU A 136 4.43 7.71 12.48
N LYS A 137 5.50 8.20 13.11
CA LYS A 137 5.49 9.51 13.78
C LYS A 137 5.13 10.65 12.81
N GLU A 138 5.77 10.68 11.64
CA GLU A 138 5.52 11.70 10.61
C GLU A 138 4.09 11.64 10.08
N VAL A 139 3.53 10.44 9.91
CA VAL A 139 2.16 10.23 9.45
C VAL A 139 1.14 10.68 10.49
N ILE A 140 1.39 10.40 11.77
CA ILE A 140 0.55 10.90 12.87
C ILE A 140 0.62 12.43 12.95
N GLU A 141 1.79 13.03 12.78
CA GLU A 141 1.96 14.49 12.73
C GLU A 141 1.20 15.10 11.54
N THR A 142 1.26 14.45 10.37
CA THR A 142 0.51 14.86 9.18
C THR A 142 -0.98 14.84 9.45
N TYR A 143 -1.51 13.74 10.00
CA TYR A 143 -2.93 13.63 10.39
C TYR A 143 -3.33 14.74 11.37
N LYS A 144 -2.54 14.97 12.42
CA LYS A 144 -2.81 16.01 13.43
C LYS A 144 -2.80 17.42 12.84
N SER A 145 -1.97 17.67 11.82
CA SER A 145 -1.91 18.97 11.13
C SER A 145 -3.05 19.19 10.13
N SER A 146 -3.58 18.12 9.53
CA SER A 146 -4.62 18.21 8.49
C SER A 146 -6.04 18.22 9.05
N ARG A 147 -6.25 17.71 10.27
CA ARG A 147 -7.56 17.81 10.93
C ARG A 147 -7.82 19.23 11.43
N SER A 148 -9.07 19.69 11.34
CA SER A 148 -9.47 21.02 11.82
C SER A 148 -10.56 21.00 12.89
N LEU A 149 -11.28 19.88 13.06
CA LEU A 149 -12.40 19.74 14.00
C LEU A 149 -12.25 18.50 14.91
N GLY A 150 -12.96 18.50 16.03
CA GLY A 150 -13.05 17.39 16.98
C GLY A 150 -12.35 17.62 18.32
N ASN A 151 -12.92 17.03 19.38
CA ASN A 151 -12.37 17.06 20.74
C ASN A 151 -11.17 16.10 20.89
N ALA A 152 -10.46 16.18 22.02
CA ALA A 152 -9.26 15.38 22.25
C ALA A 152 -9.52 13.87 22.23
N ASP A 153 -10.67 13.42 22.74
CA ASP A 153 -11.00 11.99 22.84
C ASP A 153 -11.26 11.36 21.47
N LEU A 154 -12.06 12.02 20.61
CA LEU A 154 -12.30 11.56 19.24
C LEU A 154 -10.97 11.48 18.47
N VAL A 155 -10.11 12.47 18.66
CA VAL A 155 -8.81 12.53 17.99
C VAL A 155 -7.90 11.41 18.46
N ALA A 156 -7.87 11.13 19.76
CA ALA A 156 -7.09 10.03 20.32
C ALA A 156 -7.54 8.69 19.74
N ASP A 157 -8.84 8.47 19.60
CA ASP A 157 -9.42 7.28 18.98
C ASP A 157 -9.01 7.15 17.49
N TYR A 158 -9.12 8.23 16.70
CA TYR A 158 -8.64 8.23 15.32
C TYR A 158 -7.13 7.99 15.20
N VAL A 159 -6.31 8.56 16.09
CA VAL A 159 -4.86 8.30 16.12
C VAL A 159 -4.58 6.84 16.46
N SER A 160 -5.33 6.25 17.40
CA SER A 160 -5.20 4.83 17.75
C SER A 160 -5.50 3.94 16.55
N ARG A 161 -6.65 4.15 15.90
CA ARG A 161 -7.04 3.39 14.69
C ARG A 161 -6.09 3.60 13.52
N LEU A 162 -5.56 4.82 13.35
CA LEU A 162 -4.56 5.13 12.33
C LEU A 162 -3.27 4.34 12.60
N THR A 163 -2.82 4.33 13.85
CA THR A 163 -1.61 3.61 14.27
C THR A 163 -1.73 2.12 14.00
N GLU A 164 -2.84 1.52 14.42
CA GLU A 164 -3.15 0.11 14.18
C GLU A 164 -3.16 -0.22 12.68
N LYS A 165 -3.82 0.60 11.85
CA LYS A 165 -3.84 0.39 10.38
C LYS A 165 -2.46 0.50 9.75
N CYS A 166 -1.62 1.43 10.21
CA CYS A 166 -0.24 1.55 9.74
C CYS A 166 0.63 0.37 10.18
N GLU A 167 0.45 -0.11 11.42
CA GLU A 167 1.14 -1.30 11.93
C GLU A 167 0.76 -2.55 11.15
N LEU A 168 -0.54 -2.84 11.00
CA LEU A 168 -1.04 -3.95 10.20
C LEU A 168 -0.50 -3.89 8.77
N TYR A 169 -0.54 -2.73 8.11
CA TYR A 169 0.01 -2.61 6.76
C TYR A 169 1.53 -2.88 6.71
N PHE A 170 2.26 -2.41 7.72
CA PHE A 170 3.70 -2.65 7.79
C PHE A 170 4.01 -4.14 7.99
N GLU A 171 3.31 -4.81 8.90
CA GLU A 171 3.53 -6.21 9.20
C GLU A 171 3.07 -7.15 8.09
N GLU A 172 1.90 -6.90 7.50
CA GLU A 172 1.29 -7.80 6.51
C GLU A 172 1.83 -7.59 5.09
N HIS A 173 2.30 -6.39 4.76
CA HIS A 173 2.75 -6.08 3.38
C HIS A 173 4.21 -5.68 3.29
N CYS A 174 4.71 -4.85 4.21
CA CYS A 174 6.05 -4.30 4.07
C CYS A 174 7.13 -5.30 4.50
N LEU A 175 6.95 -5.99 5.64
CA LEU A 175 7.92 -6.97 6.12
C LEU A 175 8.10 -8.16 5.16
N PRO A 176 7.03 -8.81 4.63
CA PRO A 176 7.19 -9.93 3.72
C PRO A 176 7.87 -9.52 2.41
N LEU A 177 7.55 -8.33 1.90
CA LEU A 177 8.17 -7.80 0.69
C LEU A 177 9.66 -7.48 0.93
N ASN A 178 10.02 -6.90 2.08
CA ASN A 178 11.41 -6.68 2.47
C ASN A 178 12.19 -8.00 2.54
N ALA A 179 11.62 -9.02 3.19
CA ALA A 179 12.24 -10.34 3.30
C ALA A 179 12.47 -11.00 1.93
N ALA A 180 11.51 -10.86 1.00
CA ALA A 180 11.67 -11.33 -0.37
C ALA A 180 12.81 -10.58 -1.10
N ASN A 181 12.86 -9.26 -0.98
CA ASN A 181 13.93 -8.45 -1.57
C ASN A 181 15.31 -8.79 -0.98
N TRP A 182 15.38 -9.07 0.32
CA TRP A 182 16.61 -9.48 0.99
C TRP A 182 17.14 -10.82 0.43
N LYS A 183 16.27 -11.82 0.26
CA LYS A 183 16.65 -13.10 -0.36
C LYS A 183 17.19 -12.92 -1.77
N ILE A 184 16.55 -12.04 -2.57
CA ILE A 184 17.01 -11.72 -3.92
C ILE A 184 18.42 -11.10 -3.88
N LYS A 185 18.69 -10.22 -2.92
CA LYS A 185 20.03 -9.63 -2.74
C LYS A 185 21.08 -10.68 -2.35
N GLU A 186 20.78 -11.56 -1.40
CA GLU A 186 21.71 -12.62 -1.01
C GLU A 186 22.05 -13.53 -2.20
N GLN A 187 21.05 -13.91 -3.00
CA GLN A 187 21.27 -14.70 -4.21
C GLN A 187 22.14 -13.96 -5.23
N LYS A 188 21.88 -12.66 -5.45
CA LYS A 188 22.70 -11.83 -6.36
C LYS A 188 24.16 -11.74 -5.90
N LEU A 189 24.38 -11.56 -4.59
CA LEU A 189 25.73 -11.51 -4.01
C LEU A 189 26.46 -12.85 -4.21
N SER A 190 25.80 -13.97 -3.91
CA SER A 190 26.37 -15.32 -4.13
C SER A 190 26.72 -15.56 -5.59
N LEU A 191 25.82 -15.21 -6.53
CA LEU A 191 26.06 -15.35 -7.97
C LEU A 191 27.22 -14.47 -8.45
N GLU A 192 27.38 -13.28 -7.89
CA GLU A 192 28.49 -12.39 -8.24
C GLU A 192 29.84 -12.91 -7.72
N GLU A 193 29.87 -13.50 -6.51
CA GLU A 193 31.06 -14.17 -5.99
C GLU A 193 31.45 -15.40 -6.83
N GLU A 194 30.48 -16.21 -7.26
CA GLU A 194 30.72 -17.34 -8.16
C GLU A 194 31.24 -16.87 -9.52
N ARG A 195 30.66 -15.81 -10.09
CA ARG A 195 31.17 -15.20 -11.34
C ARG A 195 32.61 -14.73 -11.21
N LYS A 196 32.97 -14.09 -10.09
CA LYS A 196 34.35 -13.67 -9.82
C LYS A 196 35.31 -14.87 -9.75
N LYS A 197 34.90 -15.96 -9.08
CA LYS A 197 35.69 -17.20 -9.01
C LYS A 197 35.86 -17.85 -10.38
N LEU A 198 34.79 -17.92 -11.19
CA LEU A 198 34.83 -18.47 -12.54
C LEU A 198 35.73 -17.64 -13.47
N GLU A 199 35.65 -16.31 -13.39
CA GLU A 199 36.49 -15.44 -14.21
C GLU A 199 37.97 -15.56 -13.81
N GLN A 200 38.27 -15.64 -12.51
CA GLN A 200 39.62 -15.89 -12.04
C GLN A 200 40.16 -17.24 -12.55
N ALA A 201 39.36 -18.30 -12.48
CA ALA A 201 39.72 -19.62 -13.01
C ALA A 201 39.94 -19.59 -14.54
N ARG A 202 39.13 -18.82 -15.28
CA ARG A 202 39.29 -18.61 -16.73
C ARG A 202 40.64 -17.97 -17.04
N ILE A 203 40.99 -16.89 -16.34
CA ILE A 203 42.25 -16.16 -16.50
C ILE A 203 43.45 -17.09 -16.18
N GLU A 204 43.36 -17.88 -15.12
CA GLU A 204 44.41 -18.84 -14.76
C GLU A 204 44.59 -19.96 -15.79
N ALA A 205 43.49 -20.48 -16.33
CA ALA A 205 43.52 -21.49 -17.39
C ALA A 205 44.12 -20.92 -18.68
N GLU A 206 43.74 -19.70 -19.07
CA GLU A 206 44.29 -18.99 -20.23
C GLU A 206 45.81 -18.75 -20.08
N ASN A 207 46.25 -18.33 -18.91
CA ASN A 207 47.68 -18.18 -18.60
C ASN A 207 48.45 -19.50 -18.66
N LYS A 208 47.87 -20.61 -18.16
CA LYS A 208 48.47 -21.95 -18.26
C LYS A 208 48.56 -22.41 -19.70
N PHE A 209 47.50 -22.20 -20.48
CA PHE A 209 47.46 -22.55 -21.90
C PHE A 209 48.51 -21.77 -22.71
N ASN A 210 48.64 -20.46 -22.48
CA ASN A 210 49.65 -19.62 -23.12
C ASN A 210 51.08 -20.08 -22.80
N LYS A 211 51.36 -20.45 -21.54
CA LYS A 211 52.65 -21.05 -21.14
C LYS A 211 52.91 -22.37 -21.85
N TRP A 212 51.91 -23.24 -21.94
CA TRP A 212 52.03 -24.51 -22.65
C TRP A 212 52.29 -24.31 -24.15
N GLN A 213 51.57 -23.40 -24.80
CA GLN A 213 51.80 -23.06 -26.21
C GLN A 213 53.21 -22.52 -26.46
N ALA A 214 53.72 -21.67 -25.57
CA ALA A 214 55.09 -21.16 -25.67
C ALA A 214 56.14 -22.29 -25.56
N ALA A 215 55.94 -23.22 -24.61
CA ALA A 215 56.80 -24.39 -24.45
C ALA A 215 56.74 -25.31 -25.67
N PHE A 216 55.55 -25.54 -26.22
CA PHE A 216 55.35 -26.34 -27.43
C PHE A 216 56.10 -25.74 -28.63
N ARG A 217 55.97 -24.43 -28.88
CA ARG A 217 56.71 -23.74 -29.95
C ARG A 217 58.22 -23.84 -29.77
N MET A 218 58.73 -23.73 -28.55
CA MET A 218 60.16 -23.92 -28.24
C MET A 218 60.61 -25.35 -28.56
N ALA A 219 59.80 -26.36 -28.23
CA ALA A 219 60.09 -27.76 -28.55
C ALA A 219 60.10 -28.02 -30.06
N GLU A 220 59.15 -27.43 -30.82
CA GLU A 220 59.15 -27.49 -32.29
C GLU A 220 60.41 -26.86 -32.88
N LEU A 221 60.81 -25.68 -32.40
CA LEU A 221 62.03 -25.00 -32.85
C LEU A 221 63.28 -25.84 -32.59
N LEU A 222 63.39 -26.43 -31.39
CA LEU A 222 64.49 -27.32 -31.02
C LEU A 222 64.53 -28.55 -31.93
N SER A 223 63.40 -29.21 -32.15
CA SER A 223 63.29 -30.36 -33.06
C SER A 223 63.77 -30.02 -34.47
N THR A 224 63.29 -28.88 -35.00
CA THR A 224 63.69 -28.40 -36.34
C THR A 224 65.19 -28.10 -36.42
N THR A 225 65.76 -27.54 -35.35
CA THR A 225 67.19 -27.20 -35.26
C THR A 225 68.06 -28.46 -35.19
N ILE A 226 67.65 -29.45 -34.41
CA ILE A 226 68.30 -30.75 -34.32
C ILE A 226 68.30 -31.44 -35.69
N ASN A 227 67.16 -31.47 -36.38
CA ASN A 227 67.06 -32.07 -37.72
C ASN A 227 68.00 -31.39 -38.72
N LYS A 228 68.04 -30.05 -38.76
CA LYS A 228 69.01 -29.32 -39.59
C LYS A 228 70.47 -29.63 -39.23
N GLY A 229 70.78 -29.77 -37.94
CA GLY A 229 72.11 -30.17 -37.47
C GLY A 229 72.51 -31.55 -37.98
N PHE A 230 71.58 -32.51 -37.98
CA PHE A 230 71.78 -33.83 -38.56
C PHE A 230 72.01 -33.77 -40.07
N ASP A 231 71.21 -32.99 -40.81
CA ASP A 231 71.37 -32.83 -42.26
C ASP A 231 72.78 -32.30 -42.63
N VAL A 232 73.26 -31.30 -41.88
CA VAL A 232 74.62 -30.76 -42.05
C VAL A 232 75.70 -31.81 -41.75
N ALA A 233 75.54 -32.59 -40.68
CA ALA A 233 76.48 -33.66 -40.33
C ALA A 233 76.51 -34.78 -41.41
N ILE A 234 75.36 -35.14 -41.97
CA ILE A 234 75.24 -36.09 -43.07
C ILE A 234 75.93 -35.53 -44.32
N ALA A 235 75.67 -34.28 -44.69
CA ALA A 235 76.30 -33.62 -45.83
C ALA A 235 77.83 -33.55 -45.69
N ALA A 236 78.33 -33.21 -44.50
CA ALA A 236 79.76 -33.16 -44.20
C ALA A 236 80.45 -34.53 -44.29
N ARG A 237 79.80 -35.58 -43.78
CA ARG A 237 80.28 -36.96 -43.88
C ARG A 237 80.39 -37.39 -45.34
N ASN A 238 79.39 -37.07 -46.16
CA ASN A 238 79.38 -37.40 -47.59
C ASN A 238 80.43 -36.61 -48.40
N ALA A 239 80.89 -35.46 -47.88
CA ALA A 239 81.94 -34.64 -48.47
C ALA A 239 83.38 -35.04 -48.06
N ASN A 240 83.58 -36.16 -47.34
CA ASN A 240 84.88 -36.65 -46.87
C ASN A 240 85.68 -35.70 -45.94
N ASN A 241 85.03 -34.71 -45.33
CA ASN A 241 85.65 -33.88 -44.30
C ASN A 241 85.43 -34.52 -42.92
N ILE A 242 86.51 -34.85 -42.20
CA ILE A 242 86.44 -35.30 -40.81
C ILE A 242 86.03 -34.11 -39.95
N ILE A 243 84.73 -33.93 -39.71
CA ILE A 243 84.24 -32.94 -38.76
C ILE A 243 84.28 -33.55 -37.36
N ASN A 244 85.00 -32.89 -36.45
CA ASN A 244 84.97 -33.18 -35.03
C ASN A 244 83.59 -32.82 -34.46
N LEU A 245 82.71 -33.82 -34.30
CA LEU A 245 81.33 -33.65 -33.81
C LEU A 245 81.22 -33.33 -32.31
N LYS A 246 82.35 -33.35 -31.58
CA LYS A 246 82.38 -33.14 -30.13
C LYS A 246 81.74 -31.82 -29.68
N PRO A 247 81.97 -30.66 -30.31
CA PRO A 247 81.34 -29.40 -29.90
C PRO A 247 79.82 -29.40 -30.09
N LEU A 248 79.32 -30.11 -31.11
CA LEU A 248 77.88 -30.17 -31.44
C LEU A 248 77.15 -31.12 -30.48
N MET A 249 77.78 -32.25 -30.13
CA MET A 249 77.33 -33.15 -29.07
C MET A 249 77.34 -32.46 -27.70
N ASP A 250 78.37 -31.66 -27.40
CA ASP A 250 78.46 -30.89 -26.15
C ASP A 250 77.35 -29.82 -26.05
N ILE A 251 76.86 -29.27 -27.17
CA ILE A 251 75.72 -28.34 -27.19
C ILE A 251 74.38 -29.06 -27.03
N ILE A 252 74.22 -30.24 -27.64
CA ILE A 252 72.97 -31.02 -27.57
C ILE A 252 72.79 -31.71 -26.21
N PHE A 253 73.88 -32.13 -25.56
CA PHE A 253 73.83 -32.93 -24.32
C PHE A 253 74.27 -32.20 -23.05
N LYS A 254 74.66 -30.91 -23.12
CA LYS A 254 74.82 -30.09 -21.91
C LYS A 254 73.44 -29.70 -21.36
N LYS A 255 73.03 -30.47 -20.33
CA LYS A 255 72.15 -29.96 -19.26
C LYS A 255 72.78 -28.75 -18.60
#